data_AF-A0A328P4F6-F1
#
_entry.id   AF-A0A328P4F6-F1
#
_cell.length_a   1.000
_cell.length_b   1.000
_cell.length_c   1.000
_cell.angle_alpha   90.00
_cell.angle_beta   90.00
_cell.angle_gamma   90.00
#
_symmetry.space_group_name_H-M   'P 1'
#
loop_
_entity.id
_entity.type
_entity.pdbx_description
1 polymer ?
#
loop_
_entity_poly.entity_id
_entity_poly.type
_entity_poly.pdbx_seq_one_letter_code
_entity_poly.pdbx_strand_id
1 'polypeptide(L)'
;MVSMVVAARALAVGRAFVELADEAITYGKLPQGMASGIAKEASETAASLRTALAHANPRLSPSARRLMEGCLVDLDALTQLAELIVKKGITPSNAAHYAPSVRYTAGVVIAAALALESALGESE
;
A
#
# COMPACT_ATOMS: atom_id res chain seq x y z
N MET A 1 -0.64 16.33 -12.30
CA MET A 1 -1.92 15.58 -12.25
C MET A 1 -1.80 14.07 -12.02
N VAL A 2 -1.23 13.26 -12.93
CA VAL A 2 -1.20 11.78 -12.77
C VAL A 2 -0.54 11.31 -11.46
N SER A 3 0.56 11.94 -11.03
CA SER A 3 1.29 11.55 -9.82
C SER A 3 0.51 11.79 -8.51
N MET A 4 -0.37 12.80 -8.47
CA MET A 4 -1.17 13.13 -7.28
C MET A 4 -2.32 12.14 -7.08
N VAL A 5 -2.97 11.72 -8.17
CA VAL A 5 -4.02 10.69 -8.14
C VAL A 5 -3.45 9.34 -7.67
N VAL A 6 -2.23 9.01 -8.11
CA VAL A 6 -1.57 7.77 -7.70
C VAL A 6 -1.18 7.82 -6.21
N ALA A 7 -0.72 8.96 -5.71
CA ALA A 7 -0.41 9.14 -4.28
C ALA A 7 -1.67 8.98 -3.40
N ALA A 8 -2.78 9.61 -3.79
CA ALA A 8 -4.06 9.48 -3.09
C ALA A 8 -4.58 8.03 -3.08
N ARG A 9 -4.42 7.28 -4.19
CA ARG A 9 -4.75 5.84 -4.23
C ARG A 9 -3.87 5.02 -3.29
N ALA A 10 -2.56 5.26 -3.27
CA ALA A 10 -1.64 4.58 -2.36
C ALA A 10 -2.01 4.85 -0.89
N LEU A 11 -2.39 6.09 -0.56
CA LEU A 11 -2.90 6.46 0.76
C LEU A 11 -4.17 5.69 1.13
N ALA A 12 -5.14 5.60 0.21
CA ALA A 12 -6.38 4.87 0.44
C ALA A 12 -6.12 3.36 0.65
N VAL A 13 -5.27 2.75 -0.17
CA VAL A 13 -4.86 1.34 -0.02
C VAL A 13 -4.16 1.11 1.32
N GLY A 14 -3.22 1.97 1.69
CA GLY A 14 -2.52 1.88 2.98
C GLY A 14 -3.51 1.93 4.15
N ARG A 15 -4.49 2.84 4.13
CA ARG A 15 -5.53 2.92 5.16
C ARG A 15 -6.39 1.66 5.22
N ALA A 16 -6.77 1.11 4.08
CA ALA A 16 -7.55 -0.14 4.04
C ALA A 16 -6.77 -1.32 4.63
N PHE A 17 -5.44 -1.39 4.41
CA PHE A 17 -4.60 -2.41 5.05
C PHE A 17 -4.45 -2.23 6.56
N VAL A 18 -4.39 -0.99 7.05
CA VAL A 18 -4.42 -0.72 8.50
C VAL A 18 -5.74 -1.21 9.09
N GLU A 19 -6.87 -0.91 8.45
CA GLU A 19 -8.19 -1.36 8.90
C GLU A 19 -8.27 -2.90 8.92
N LEU A 20 -7.81 -3.56 7.85
CA LEU A 20 -7.73 -5.02 7.77
C LEU A 20 -6.89 -5.62 8.91
N ALA A 21 -5.74 -5.01 9.21
CA ALA A 21 -4.88 -5.46 10.29
C ALA A 21 -5.50 -5.22 11.67
N ASP A 22 -6.21 -4.11 11.86
CA ASP A 22 -6.85 -3.75 13.12
C ASP A 22 -8.04 -4.66 13.41
N GLU A 23 -8.82 -5.03 12.39
CA GLU A 23 -9.84 -6.08 12.51
C GLU A 23 -9.22 -7.43 12.93
N ALA A 24 -8.07 -7.79 12.36
CA ALA A 24 -7.38 -9.02 12.70
C ALA A 24 -6.84 -9.04 14.12
N ILE A 25 -6.31 -7.91 14.59
CA ILE A 25 -5.84 -7.75 15.97
C ILE A 25 -7.02 -7.83 16.94
N THR A 26 -8.15 -7.21 16.59
CA THR A 26 -9.32 -7.09 17.47
C THR A 26 -10.11 -8.39 17.55
N TYR A 27 -10.38 -9.02 16.41
CA TYR A 27 -11.30 -10.16 16.30
C TYR A 27 -10.58 -11.50 16.06
N GLY A 28 -9.25 -11.49 15.92
CA GLY A 28 -8.44 -12.69 15.68
C GLY A 28 -8.71 -13.33 14.32
N LYS A 29 -9.25 -12.58 13.34
CA LYS A 29 -9.62 -13.09 12.02
C LYS A 29 -9.28 -12.06 10.94
N LEU A 30 -8.74 -12.52 9.82
CA LEU A 30 -8.54 -11.70 8.63
C LEU A 30 -9.69 -11.97 7.63
N PRO A 31 -10.60 -11.01 7.39
CA PRO A 31 -11.69 -11.20 6.45
C PRO A 31 -11.16 -11.40 5.03
N GLN A 32 -11.31 -12.60 4.48
CA GLN A 32 -10.78 -12.95 3.15
C GLN A 32 -11.37 -12.07 2.03
N GLY A 33 -12.65 -11.72 2.12
CA GLY A 33 -13.29 -10.83 1.15
C GLY A 33 -12.66 -9.44 1.10
N MET A 34 -12.41 -8.87 2.28
CA MET A 34 -11.72 -7.59 2.43
C MET A 34 -10.27 -7.68 1.93
N ALA A 35 -9.54 -8.72 2.35
CA ALA A 35 -8.16 -8.94 1.90
C ALA A 35 -8.04 -9.11 0.38
N SER A 36 -8.98 -9.81 -0.27
CA SER A 36 -9.02 -9.99 -1.72
C SER A 36 -9.25 -8.67 -2.47
N GLY A 37 -10.22 -7.87 -2.01
CA GLY A 37 -10.50 -6.56 -2.59
C GLY A 37 -9.31 -5.62 -2.46
N ILE A 38 -8.71 -5.55 -1.28
CA ILE A 38 -7.54 -4.70 -1.00
C ILE A 38 -6.32 -5.18 -1.81
N ALA A 39 -6.08 -6.50 -1.93
CA ALA A 39 -4.98 -7.05 -2.72
C ALA A 39 -5.05 -6.58 -4.18
N LYS A 40 -6.24 -6.63 -4.77
CA LYS A 40 -6.47 -6.18 -6.15
C LYS A 40 -6.18 -4.69 -6.29
N GLU A 41 -6.73 -3.87 -5.41
CA GLU A 41 -6.53 -2.41 -5.46
C GLU A 41 -5.06 -2.03 -5.24
N ALA A 42 -4.36 -2.72 -4.35
CA ALA A 42 -2.94 -2.54 -4.11
C ALA A 42 -2.10 -2.87 -5.34
N SER A 43 -2.41 -3.99 -6.02
CA SER A 43 -1.75 -4.40 -7.26
C SER A 43 -1.97 -3.39 -8.39
N GLU A 44 -3.20 -2.91 -8.58
CA GLU A 44 -3.53 -1.89 -9.58
C GLU A 44 -2.86 -0.55 -9.27
N THR A 45 -2.78 -0.18 -7.99
CA THR A 45 -2.09 1.03 -7.53
C THR A 45 -0.58 0.92 -7.78
N ALA A 46 0.03 -0.21 -7.46
CA ALA A 46 1.44 -0.48 -7.75
C ALA A 46 1.73 -0.42 -9.26
N ALA A 47 0.86 -1.00 -10.11
CA ALA A 47 0.98 -0.91 -11.56
C ALA A 47 0.88 0.54 -12.07
N SER A 48 -0.04 1.32 -11.49
CA SER A 48 -0.19 2.74 -11.81
C SER A 48 1.06 3.54 -11.40
N LEU A 49 1.65 3.21 -10.25
CA LEU A 49 2.84 3.88 -9.73
C LEU A 49 4.10 3.52 -10.53
N ARG A 50 4.24 2.26 -10.99
CA ARG A 50 5.26 1.86 -11.98
C ARG A 50 5.13 2.64 -13.28
N THR A 51 3.91 2.76 -13.78
CA THR A 51 3.63 3.52 -15.01
C THR A 51 3.99 4.99 -14.83
N ALA A 52 3.62 5.59 -13.70
CA ALA A 52 3.99 6.97 -13.38
C ALA A 52 5.51 7.15 -13.27
N LEU A 53 6.23 6.25 -12.61
CA LEU A 53 7.71 6.27 -12.54
C LEU A 53 8.35 6.20 -13.93
N ALA A 54 7.84 5.34 -14.82
CA ALA A 54 8.37 5.19 -16.17
C ALA A 54 8.18 6.46 -17.03
N HIS A 55 7.01 7.12 -16.91
CA HIS A 55 6.66 8.28 -17.74
C HIS A 55 7.10 9.63 -17.15
N ALA A 56 7.18 9.75 -15.82
CA ALA A 56 7.56 11.00 -15.14
C ALA A 56 9.07 11.12 -14.91
N ASN A 57 9.86 10.14 -15.35
CA ASN A 57 11.26 9.95 -14.95
C ASN A 57 12.17 11.19 -15.08
N PRO A 58 12.12 12.04 -16.14
CA PRO A 58 12.96 13.24 -16.18
C PRO A 58 12.40 14.44 -15.38
N ARG A 59 11.16 14.38 -14.89
CA ARG A 59 10.46 15.51 -14.26
C ARG A 59 10.37 15.41 -12.73
N LEU A 60 10.69 14.25 -12.15
CA LEU A 60 10.62 14.04 -10.71
C LEU A 60 11.93 14.46 -10.03
N SER A 61 11.83 15.13 -8.88
CA SER A 61 12.99 15.33 -8.02
C SER A 61 13.53 13.98 -7.53
N PRO A 62 14.85 13.87 -7.23
CA PRO A 62 15.42 12.63 -6.71
C PRO A 62 14.73 12.12 -5.45
N SER A 63 14.26 13.02 -4.59
CA SER A 63 13.51 12.69 -3.38
C SER A 63 12.14 12.10 -3.70
N ALA A 64 11.36 12.73 -4.59
CA ALA A 64 10.06 12.20 -5.01
C ALA A 64 10.20 10.83 -5.70
N ARG A 65 11.25 10.65 -6.51
CA ARG A 65 11.56 9.37 -7.15
C ARG A 65 11.83 8.26 -6.13
N ARG A 66 12.67 8.52 -5.12
CA ARG A 66 12.94 7.55 -4.04
C ARG A 66 11.69 7.21 -3.23
N LEU A 67 10.85 8.21 -2.93
CA LEU A 67 9.58 7.99 -2.23
C LEU A 67 8.63 7.11 -3.04
N MET A 68 8.52 7.36 -4.34
CA MET A 68 7.73 6.51 -5.25
C MET A 68 8.29 5.09 -5.34
N GLU A 69 9.60 4.92 -5.53
CA GLU A 69 10.24 3.60 -5.58
C GLU A 69 10.05 2.81 -4.27
N GLY A 70 10.19 3.47 -3.11
CA GLY A 70 9.92 2.85 -1.80
C GLY A 70 8.45 2.45 -1.64
N CYS A 71 7.53 3.38 -1.93
CA CYS A 71 6.10 3.13 -1.88
C CYS A 71 5.68 1.95 -2.79
N LEU A 72 6.30 1.82 -3.96
CA LEU A 72 6.07 0.68 -4.85
C LEU A 72 6.44 -0.66 -4.18
N VAL A 73 7.62 -0.73 -3.57
CA VAL A 73 8.12 -1.95 -2.91
C VAL A 73 7.18 -2.35 -1.77
N ASP A 74 6.74 -1.38 -0.96
CA ASP A 74 5.84 -1.64 0.16
C ASP A 74 4.43 -2.05 -0.30
N LEU A 75 3.92 -1.45 -1.38
CA LEU A 75 2.64 -1.87 -1.99
C LEU A 75 2.72 -3.30 -2.57
N ASP A 76 3.83 -3.67 -3.20
CA ASP A 76 4.04 -5.04 -3.67
C ASP A 76 4.11 -6.04 -2.52
N ALA A 77 4.77 -5.68 -1.42
CA ALA A 77 4.83 -6.50 -0.21
C ALA A 77 3.43 -6.69 0.41
N LEU A 78 2.64 -5.62 0.51
CA LEU A 78 1.26 -5.67 0.99
C LEU A 78 0.36 -6.52 0.09
N THR A 79 0.53 -6.42 -1.24
CA THR A 79 -0.19 -7.26 -2.20
C THR A 79 0.11 -8.74 -1.96
N GLN A 80 1.38 -9.10 -1.80
CA GLN A 80 1.78 -10.49 -1.52
C GLN A 80 1.25 -10.99 -0.18
N LEU A 81 1.27 -10.16 0.86
CA LEU A 81 0.71 -10.48 2.17
C LEU A 81 -0.81 -10.71 2.08
N ALA A 82 -1.52 -9.86 1.36
CA ALA A 82 -2.96 -10.00 1.14
C ALA A 82 -3.31 -11.26 0.35
N GLU A 83 -2.56 -11.56 -0.71
CA GLU A 83 -2.73 -12.80 -1.46
C GLU A 83 -2.47 -14.04 -0.61
N LEU A 84 -1.48 -14.00 0.29
CA LEU A 84 -1.21 -15.09 1.22
C LEU A 84 -2.41 -15.31 2.14
N ILE A 85 -3.00 -14.23 2.66
CA ILE A 85 -4.22 -14.26 3.50
C ILE A 85 -5.37 -14.94 2.75
N VAL A 86 -5.58 -14.57 1.49
CA VAL A 86 -6.63 -15.13 0.63
C VAL A 86 -6.39 -16.62 0.35
N LYS A 87 -5.17 -16.98 -0.08
CA LYS A 87 -4.83 -18.33 -0.56
C LYS A 87 -4.72 -19.37 0.55
N LYS A 88 -4.15 -19.02 1.71
CA LYS A 88 -3.80 -19.99 2.75
C LYS A 88 -4.89 -20.21 3.78
N GLY A 89 -5.89 -19.33 3.87
CA GLY A 89 -6.89 -19.37 4.94
C GLY A 89 -6.21 -19.14 6.29
N ILE A 90 -6.23 -17.91 6.78
CA ILE A 90 -5.52 -17.55 8.00
C ILE A 90 -6.27 -18.12 9.20
N THR A 91 -5.62 -18.99 9.98
CA THR A 91 -6.08 -19.37 11.32
C THR A 91 -5.93 -18.18 12.29
N PRO A 92 -6.69 -18.12 13.39
CA PRO A 92 -6.54 -17.05 14.38
C PRO A 92 -5.11 -16.88 14.92
N SER A 93 -4.37 -17.98 15.10
CA SER A 93 -2.96 -17.92 15.52
C SER A 93 -2.10 -17.22 14.48
N ASN A 94 -2.33 -17.50 13.20
CA ASN A 94 -1.60 -16.90 12.09
C ASN A 94 -1.99 -15.43 11.90
N ALA A 95 -3.25 -15.07 12.14
CA ALA A 95 -3.73 -13.68 12.04
C ALA A 95 -2.94 -12.75 12.96
N ALA A 96 -2.73 -13.16 14.22
CA ALA A 96 -1.96 -12.41 15.19
C ALA A 96 -0.47 -12.22 14.79
N HIS A 97 0.08 -13.12 13.97
CA HIS A 97 1.45 -13.01 13.46
C HIS A 97 1.56 -12.10 12.23
N TYR A 98 0.57 -12.12 11.34
CA TYR A 98 0.61 -11.33 10.11
C TYR A 98 0.12 -9.89 10.31
N ALA A 99 -0.86 -9.66 11.19
CA ALA A 99 -1.48 -8.35 11.35
C ALA A 99 -0.49 -7.24 11.75
N PRO A 100 0.47 -7.44 12.68
CA PRO A 100 1.47 -6.41 12.99
C PRO A 100 2.34 -6.03 11.79
N SER A 101 2.77 -7.02 10.99
CA SER A 101 3.57 -6.79 9.79
C SER A 101 2.77 -6.04 8.72
N VAL A 102 1.52 -6.44 8.48
CA VAL A 102 0.62 -5.74 7.56
C VAL A 102 0.40 -4.29 8.01
N ARG A 103 0.10 -4.07 9.31
CA ARG A 103 -0.10 -2.73 9.88
C ARG A 103 1.13 -1.86 9.74
N TYR A 104 2.32 -2.41 10.03
CA TYR A 104 3.58 -1.69 9.91
C TYR A 104 3.84 -1.26 8.46
N THR A 105 3.82 -2.20 7.51
CA THR A 105 4.08 -1.90 6.10
C THR A 105 3.04 -0.92 5.54
N ALA A 106 1.77 -1.06 5.92
CA ALA A 106 0.72 -0.13 5.56
C ALA A 106 0.97 1.29 6.11
N GLY A 107 1.47 1.40 7.33
CA GLY A 107 1.91 2.67 7.91
C GLY A 107 3.03 3.34 7.11
N VAL A 108 3.99 2.55 6.62
CA VAL A 108 5.07 3.05 5.75
C VAL A 108 4.51 3.56 4.42
N VAL A 109 3.59 2.82 3.78
CA VAL A 109 2.90 3.27 2.55
C VAL A 109 2.15 4.59 2.76
N ILE A 110 1.41 4.72 3.87
CA ILE A 110 0.69 5.95 4.22
C ILE A 110 1.66 7.13 4.35
N ALA A 111 2.75 6.95 5.09
CA ALA A 111 3.75 8.00 5.30
C ALA A 111 4.41 8.41 3.98
N ALA A 112 4.77 7.43 3.14
CA ALA A 112 5.36 7.68 1.83
C ALA A 112 4.39 8.39 0.88
N ALA A 113 3.11 8.00 0.88
CA ALA A 113 2.06 8.61 0.07
C ALA A 113 1.82 10.08 0.46
N LEU A 114 1.75 10.39 1.76
CA LEU A 114 1.62 11.76 2.25
C LEU A 114 2.83 12.62 1.89
N ALA A 115 4.05 12.09 2.08
CA ALA A 115 5.27 12.79 1.71
C ALA A 115 5.34 13.03 0.18
N LEU A 116 4.83 12.10 -0.62
CA LEU A 116 4.73 12.24 -2.06
C LEU A 116 3.71 13.32 -2.45
N GLU A 117 2.54 13.38 -1.80
CA GLU A 117 1.55 14.45 -2.02
C GLU A 117 2.16 15.83 -1.73
N SER A 118 2.87 15.99 -0.61
CA SER A 118 3.55 17.25 -0.28
C SER A 118 4.61 17.62 -1.31
N ALA A 119 5.48 16.66 -1.69
CA ALA A 119 6.54 16.90 -2.66
C ALA A 119 6.02 17.24 -4.07
N LEU A 120 4.85 16.73 -4.45
CA LEU A 120 4.21 17.00 -5.73
C LEU A 120 3.42 18.32 -5.73
N GLY A 121 2.84 18.72 -4.59
CA GLY A 121 2.11 19.98 -4.43
C GLY A 121 3.00 21.22 -4.38
N GLU A 122 4.27 21.08 -4.00
CA GLU A 122 5.27 22.15 -4.03
C GLU A 122 5.84 22.43 -5.44
N SER A 123 5.50 21.59 -6.43
CA SER A 123 6.05 21.66 -7.80
C SER A 123 5.08 22.25 -8.84
N GLU A 124 3.89 22.70 -8.43
CA GLU A 124 2.94 23.49 -9.25
C GLU A 124 3.07 24.99 -8.99
#